data_AF-A0AAU6TBP8-F1
#
_entry.id   AF-A0AAU6TBP8-F1
#
_cell.length_a   1.000
_cell.length_b   1.000
_cell.length_c   1.000
_cell.angle_alpha   90.00
_cell.angle_beta   90.00
_cell.angle_gamma   90.00
#
_symmetry.space_group_name_H-M   'P 1'
#
loop_
_entity.id
_entity.type
_entity.pdbx_description
1 polymer ?
#
loop_
_entity_poly.entity_id
_entity_poly.type
_entity_poly.pdbx_seq_one_letter_code
_entity_poly.pdbx_strand_id
1 'polypeptide(L)'
;MAQAAEQGGMDAAPSWDKQSVYLRLQDGIPMAFWVKGEQVSPLEPSPEGSQYRGHFGWGRADEATMALADAIVARLVVERLIPPELAASRAGYLHNEVLVKLPAGEHYDLHLSYLRLLLGEGAVPRP
;
A
#
# COMPACT_ATOMS: atom_id res chain seq x y z
N MET A 1 27.98 4.68 38.90
CA MET A 1 27.36 3.67 38.03
C MET A 1 26.75 4.41 36.86
N ALA A 2 27.22 4.14 35.65
CA ALA A 2 26.80 4.84 34.45
C ALA A 2 25.50 4.21 33.92
N GLN A 3 24.40 4.96 33.90
CA GLN A 3 23.29 4.65 33.03
C GLN A 3 23.51 5.44 31.74
N ALA A 4 24.04 4.72 30.77
CA ALA A 4 24.19 5.19 29.40
C ALA A 4 22.81 5.51 28.83
N ALA A 5 22.77 6.61 28.09
CA ALA A 5 21.62 7.06 27.34
C ALA A 5 21.17 5.98 26.36
N GLU A 6 19.95 5.49 26.52
CA GLU A 6 19.32 4.62 25.54
C GLU A 6 18.15 5.37 24.91
N GLN A 7 18.14 5.30 23.57
CA GLN A 7 17.05 5.69 22.68
C GLN A 7 16.98 7.18 22.37
N GLY A 8 18.08 7.68 21.80
CA GLY A 8 17.97 8.65 20.71
C GLY A 8 16.97 8.13 19.68
N GLY A 9 16.11 9.03 19.20
CA GLY A 9 15.13 8.74 18.17
C GLY A 9 15.82 8.11 16.97
N MET A 10 15.70 6.78 16.87
CA MET A 10 15.97 6.07 15.65
C MET A 10 14.93 6.60 14.68
N ASP A 11 15.36 7.44 13.73
CA ASP A 11 14.66 7.59 12.46
C ASP A 11 14.63 6.17 11.88
N ALA A 12 13.55 5.44 12.21
CA ALA A 12 13.44 4.04 11.90
C ALA A 12 13.40 3.95 10.38
N ALA A 13 14.48 3.43 9.79
CA ALA A 13 14.59 3.26 8.35
C ALA A 13 13.29 2.65 7.81
N PRO A 14 12.79 3.13 6.66
CA PRO A 14 11.50 2.72 6.11
C PRO A 14 11.47 1.18 5.98
N SER A 15 10.63 0.54 6.79
CA SER A 15 10.63 -0.92 6.96
C SER A 15 9.44 -1.53 6.25
N TRP A 16 9.70 -2.19 5.12
CA TRP A 16 8.68 -2.95 4.38
C TRP A 16 8.14 -4.12 5.22
N ASP A 17 9.00 -4.79 5.99
CA ASP A 17 8.68 -6.08 6.61
C ASP A 17 7.77 -6.01 7.84
N LYS A 18 7.50 -4.81 8.35
CA LYS A 18 6.65 -4.58 9.52
C LYS A 18 5.32 -3.93 9.17
N GLN A 19 5.00 -3.88 7.88
CA GLN A 19 3.84 -3.17 7.36
C GLN A 19 3.00 -4.05 6.45
N SER A 20 1.70 -3.80 6.40
CA SER A 20 0.76 -4.54 5.56
C SER A 20 -0.42 -3.65 5.18
N VAL A 21 -1.12 -4.02 4.11
CA VAL A 21 -2.40 -3.42 3.73
C VAL A 21 -3.49 -4.46 3.92
N TYR A 22 -4.46 -4.18 4.76
CA TYR A 22 -5.62 -5.05 4.95
C TYR A 22 -6.75 -4.59 4.06
N LEU A 23 -7.21 -5.48 3.19
CA LEU A 23 -8.41 -5.33 2.38
C LEU A 23 -9.56 -6.02 3.12
N ARG A 24 -10.61 -5.27 3.44
CA ARG A 24 -11.73 -5.75 4.26
C ARG A 24 -13.06 -5.25 3.71
N LEU A 25 -14.11 -6.03 3.89
CA LEU A 25 -15.48 -5.62 3.60
C LEU A 25 -16.12 -5.16 4.90
N GLN A 26 -16.49 -3.88 4.99
CA GLN A 26 -17.32 -3.36 6.07
C GLN A 26 -18.74 -3.18 5.56
N ASP A 27 -19.70 -3.94 6.08
CA ASP A 27 -21.09 -3.96 5.61
C ASP A 27 -21.20 -4.17 4.08
N GLY A 28 -20.29 -4.98 3.52
CA GLY A 28 -20.20 -5.26 2.08
C GLY A 28 -19.48 -4.19 1.26
N ILE A 29 -19.03 -3.10 1.90
CA ILE A 29 -18.28 -2.02 1.28
C ILE A 29 -16.78 -2.34 1.33
N PRO A 30 -16.07 -2.35 0.19
CA PRO A 30 -14.64 -2.65 0.21
C PRO A 30 -13.82 -1.47 0.74
N MET A 31 -12.99 -1.76 1.73
CA MET A 31 -12.14 -0.80 2.43
C MET A 31 -10.70 -1.32 2.50
N ALA A 32 -9.75 -0.40 2.62
CA ALA A 32 -8.35 -0.72 2.76
C ALA A 32 -7.76 0.01 3.97
N PHE A 33 -6.91 -0.69 4.71
CA PHE A 33 -6.27 -0.17 5.92
C PHE A 33 -4.76 -0.37 5.84
N TRP A 34 -4.01 0.68 6.13
CA TRP A 34 -2.58 0.59 6.36
C TRP A 34 -2.31 0.11 7.78
N VAL A 35 -1.47 -0.92 7.90
CA VAL A 35 -1.11 -1.54 9.17
C VAL A 35 0.39 -1.43 9.37
N LYS A 36 0.81 -0.87 10.50
CA LYS A 36 2.22 -0.71 10.90
C LYS A 36 2.36 -1.07 12.38
N GLY A 37 2.84 -2.29 12.66
CA GLY A 37 2.82 -2.84 14.01
C GLY A 37 1.38 -2.92 14.53
N GLU A 38 1.10 -2.25 15.65
CA GLU A 38 -0.24 -2.17 16.25
C GLU A 38 -1.11 -1.02 15.69
N GLN A 39 -0.52 -0.13 14.89
CA GLN A 39 -1.25 0.99 14.32
C GLN A 39 -2.00 0.57 13.06
N VAL A 40 -3.30 0.80 13.03
CA VAL A 40 -4.18 0.58 11.87
C VAL A 40 -4.80 1.92 11.49
N SER A 41 -4.59 2.34 10.25
CA SER A 41 -5.12 3.60 9.71
C SER A 41 -5.88 3.33 8.42
N PRO A 42 -7.07 3.89 8.20
CA PRO A 42 -7.76 3.77 6.92
C PRO A 42 -6.91 4.39 5.81
N LEU A 43 -6.86 3.74 4.65
CA LEU A 43 -6.42 4.39 3.42
C LEU A 43 -7.60 5.22 2.91
N GLU A 44 -7.30 6.43 2.49
CA GLU A 44 -8.28 7.31 1.85
C GLU A 44 -8.07 7.22 0.34
N PRO A 45 -9.14 7.16 -0.48
CA PRO A 45 -9.02 7.26 -1.92
C PRO A 45 -8.38 8.61 -2.26
N SER A 46 -7.29 8.60 -3.03
CA SER A 46 -6.57 9.82 -3.38
C SER A 46 -7.50 10.78 -4.14
N PRO A 47 -7.64 12.04 -3.68
CA PRO A 47 -8.43 13.05 -4.40
C PRO A 47 -7.72 13.53 -5.68
N GLU A 48 -6.41 13.28 -5.79
CA GLU A 48 -5.59 13.62 -6.95
C GLU A 48 -5.21 12.36 -7.73
N GLY A 49 -5.40 12.40 -9.05
CA GLY A 49 -4.94 11.36 -9.99
C GLY A 49 -6.04 10.40 -10.48
N SER A 50 -7.01 10.05 -9.63
CA SER A 50 -8.13 9.19 -10.00
C SER A 50 -9.46 9.97 -9.89
N GLN A 51 -10.30 9.92 -10.93
CA GLN A 51 -11.66 10.52 -10.89
C GLN A 51 -12.59 9.84 -9.87
N TYR A 52 -12.11 8.77 -9.27
CA TYR A 52 -12.82 7.92 -8.35
C TYR A 52 -13.01 8.59 -6.98
N ARG A 53 -14.28 8.80 -6.60
CA ARG A 53 -14.69 9.40 -5.32
C ARG A 53 -15.44 8.44 -4.39
N GLY A 54 -15.41 7.14 -4.70
CA GLY A 54 -16.13 6.11 -3.95
C GLY A 54 -15.23 5.29 -3.03
N HIS A 55 -15.61 4.04 -2.78
CA HIS A 55 -14.87 3.07 -1.97
C HIS A 55 -13.87 2.24 -2.77
N PHE A 56 -12.87 1.65 -2.14
CA PHE A 56 -11.91 0.86 -2.91
C PHE A 56 -12.53 -0.36 -3.59
N GLY A 57 -11.82 -0.92 -4.57
CA GLY A 57 -12.12 -2.18 -5.22
C GLY A 57 -10.90 -3.08 -5.25
N TRP A 58 -11.12 -4.39 -5.46
CA TRP A 58 -10.09 -5.35 -5.81
C TRP A 58 -10.71 -6.56 -6.52
N GLY A 59 -9.87 -7.33 -7.19
CA GLY A 59 -10.27 -8.50 -7.97
C GLY A 59 -11.00 -8.19 -9.27
N ARG A 60 -10.99 -6.92 -9.70
CA ARG A 60 -11.58 -6.45 -10.96
C ARG A 60 -10.71 -5.35 -11.56
N ALA A 61 -10.64 -5.30 -12.89
CA ALA A 61 -9.94 -4.23 -13.61
C ALA A 61 -10.86 -3.02 -13.78
N ASP A 62 -11.15 -2.33 -12.69
CA ASP A 62 -12.03 -1.16 -12.64
C ASP A 62 -11.38 0.05 -11.95
N GLU A 63 -12.04 1.19 -12.04
CA GLU A 63 -11.55 2.45 -11.46
C GLU A 63 -11.40 2.38 -9.94
N ALA A 64 -12.24 1.60 -9.24
CA ALA A 64 -12.16 1.42 -7.79
C ALA A 64 -10.89 0.65 -7.38
N THR A 65 -10.48 -0.33 -8.19
CA THR A 65 -9.25 -1.09 -7.99
C THR A 65 -8.03 -0.28 -8.37
N MET A 66 -8.11 0.56 -9.42
CA MET A 66 -7.04 1.51 -9.74
C MET A 66 -6.85 2.54 -8.62
N ALA A 67 -7.95 3.09 -8.09
CA ALA A 67 -7.89 4.02 -6.96
C ALA A 67 -7.25 3.38 -5.71
N LEU A 68 -7.45 2.09 -5.48
CA LEU A 68 -6.76 1.35 -4.42
C LEU A 68 -5.25 1.27 -4.68
N ALA A 69 -4.84 0.97 -5.92
CA ALA A 69 -3.42 0.95 -6.27
C ALA A 69 -2.77 2.32 -6.05
N ASP A 70 -3.42 3.39 -6.50
CA ASP A 70 -2.95 4.77 -6.30
C ASP A 70 -2.82 5.11 -4.82
N ALA A 71 -3.82 4.77 -4.00
CA ALA A 71 -3.79 5.05 -2.56
C ALA A 71 -2.67 4.29 -1.83
N ILE A 72 -2.46 3.00 -2.16
CA ILE A 72 -1.37 2.20 -1.59
C ILE A 72 -0.01 2.81 -1.98
N VAL A 73 0.18 3.16 -3.25
CA VAL A 73 1.43 3.73 -3.75
C VAL A 73 1.69 5.13 -3.20
N ALA A 74 0.67 5.98 -3.12
CA ALA A 74 0.78 7.29 -2.47
C ALA A 74 1.23 7.12 -1.02
N ARG A 75 0.69 6.13 -0.30
CA ARG A 75 1.15 5.81 1.06
C ARG A 75 2.59 5.30 1.10
N LEU A 76 3.01 4.47 0.14
CA LEU A 76 4.40 4.01 0.02
C LEU A 76 5.37 5.19 -0.19
N VAL A 77 4.99 6.21 -0.97
CA VAL A 77 5.77 7.44 -1.15
C VAL A 77 5.85 8.25 0.15
N VAL A 78 4.74 8.41 0.86
CA VAL A 78 4.70 9.09 2.17
C VAL A 78 5.61 8.41 3.20
N GLU A 79 5.60 7.08 3.24
CA GLU A 79 6.49 6.28 4.09
C GLU A 79 7.94 6.19 3.55
N ARG A 80 8.26 6.90 2.45
CA ARG A 80 9.58 6.92 1.79
C ARG A 80 10.09 5.53 1.40
N LEU A 81 9.17 4.62 1.09
CA LEU A 81 9.48 3.24 0.66
C LEU A 81 9.78 3.19 -0.84
N ILE A 82 9.17 4.07 -1.62
CA ILE A 82 9.44 4.26 -3.06
C ILE A 82 9.57 5.75 -3.38
N PRO A 83 10.36 6.12 -4.40
CA PRO A 83 10.45 7.51 -4.84
C PRO A 83 9.16 7.97 -5.54
N PRO A 84 8.77 9.25 -5.38
CA PRO A 84 7.55 9.80 -5.99
C PRO A 84 7.55 9.71 -7.52
N GLU A 85 8.72 9.79 -8.17
CA GLU A 85 8.80 9.72 -9.64
C GLU A 85 8.31 8.37 -10.19
N LEU A 86 8.40 7.30 -9.39
CA LEU A 86 7.96 5.96 -9.78
C LEU A 86 6.50 5.70 -9.43
N ALA A 87 5.81 6.58 -8.70
CA ALA A 87 4.49 6.33 -8.16
C ALA A 87 3.49 5.89 -9.24
N ALA A 88 3.31 6.68 -10.30
CA ALA A 88 2.35 6.36 -11.36
C ALA A 88 2.64 4.99 -12.04
N SER A 89 3.92 4.70 -12.31
CA SER A 89 4.34 3.42 -12.89
C SER A 89 4.07 2.25 -11.94
N ARG A 90 4.36 2.41 -10.64
CA ARG A 90 4.14 1.39 -9.61
C ARG A 90 2.66 1.16 -9.33
N ALA A 91 1.82 2.19 -9.42
CA ALA A 91 0.37 2.05 -9.26
C ALA A 91 -0.22 1.21 -10.39
N GLY A 92 0.13 1.52 -11.65
CA GLY A 92 -0.30 0.71 -12.80
C GLY A 92 0.16 -0.74 -12.71
N TYR A 93 1.39 -0.98 -12.27
CA TYR A 93 1.90 -2.35 -12.07
C TYR A 93 1.16 -3.07 -10.93
N LEU A 94 0.99 -2.42 -9.77
CA LEU A 94 0.27 -2.98 -8.62
C LEU A 94 -1.17 -3.34 -8.98
N HIS A 95 -1.85 -2.47 -9.72
CA HIS A 95 -3.20 -2.72 -10.24
C HIS A 95 -3.22 -3.99 -11.10
N ASN A 96 -2.46 -3.99 -12.19
CA ASN A 96 -2.52 -5.05 -13.21
C ASN A 96 -2.03 -6.41 -12.70
N GLU A 97 -0.96 -6.41 -11.88
CA GLU A 97 -0.28 -7.63 -11.51
C GLU A 97 -0.72 -8.22 -10.18
N VAL A 98 -1.32 -7.42 -9.30
CA VAL A 98 -1.71 -7.88 -7.96
C VAL A 98 -3.20 -7.69 -7.76
N LEU A 99 -3.69 -6.45 -7.73
CA LEU A 99 -5.03 -6.15 -7.21
C LEU A 99 -6.14 -6.72 -8.08
N VAL A 100 -6.00 -6.69 -9.40
CA VAL A 100 -6.99 -7.27 -10.33
C VAL A 100 -7.09 -8.79 -10.20
N LYS A 101 -6.03 -9.45 -9.72
CA LYS A 101 -5.94 -10.91 -9.61
C LYS A 101 -6.37 -11.44 -8.24
N LEU A 102 -6.70 -10.56 -7.29
CA LEU A 102 -7.20 -10.95 -5.97
C LEU A 102 -8.63 -11.50 -6.05
N PRO A 103 -9.05 -12.37 -5.12
CA PRO A 103 -10.45 -12.78 -5.02
C PRO A 103 -11.32 -11.57 -4.64
N ALA A 104 -12.27 -11.23 -5.53
CA ALA A 104 -13.20 -10.14 -5.31
C ALA A 104 -14.21 -10.49 -4.20
N GLY A 105 -14.46 -9.56 -3.27
CA GLY A 105 -15.41 -9.78 -2.19
C GLY A 105 -14.89 -10.63 -1.03
N GLU A 106 -13.57 -10.82 -0.95
CA GLU A 106 -12.92 -11.49 0.17
C GLU A 106 -11.98 -10.55 0.93
N HIS A 107 -11.74 -10.89 2.20
CA HIS A 107 -10.74 -10.23 3.02
C HIS A 107 -9.34 -10.72 2.63
N TYR A 108 -8.42 -9.80 2.47
CA TYR A 108 -7.06 -10.13 2.04
C TYR A 108 -6.02 -9.27 2.75
N ASP A 109 -4.87 -9.87 3.07
CA ASP A 109 -3.75 -9.19 3.72
C ASP A 109 -2.56 -9.09 2.76
N LEU A 110 -2.29 -7.89 2.28
CA LEU A 110 -1.16 -7.59 1.42
C LEU A 110 0.04 -7.19 2.28
N HIS A 111 0.97 -8.12 2.47
CA HIS A 111 2.22 -7.82 3.18
C HIS A 111 3.15 -6.93 2.33
N LEU A 112 3.72 -5.89 2.94
CA LEU A 112 4.64 -5.00 2.21
C LEU A 112 5.93 -5.71 1.81
N SER A 113 6.38 -6.74 2.52
CA SER A 113 7.51 -7.58 2.06
C SER A 113 7.28 -8.16 0.66
N TYR A 114 6.03 -8.53 0.33
CA TYR A 114 5.68 -9.00 -1.01
C TYR A 114 5.69 -7.84 -2.01
N LEU A 115 5.10 -6.71 -1.65
CA LEU A 115 5.11 -5.50 -2.51
C LEU A 115 6.52 -4.98 -2.77
N ARG A 116 7.45 -5.14 -1.83
CA ARG A 116 8.87 -4.78 -2.00
C ARG A 116 9.50 -5.54 -3.16
N LEU A 117 9.20 -6.83 -3.31
CA LEU A 117 9.70 -7.65 -4.42
C LEU A 117 9.19 -7.16 -5.78
N LEU A 118 8.00 -6.56 -5.79
CA LEU A 118 7.32 -6.11 -7.01
C LEU A 118 7.58 -4.64 -7.35
N LEU A 119 7.79 -3.79 -6.34
CA LEU A 119 7.78 -2.32 -6.48
C LEU A 119 9.07 -1.65 -5.97
N GLY A 120 9.91 -2.34 -5.20
CA GLY A 120 11.10 -1.78 -4.56
C GLY A 120 12.19 -1.35 -5.55
N GLU A 121 13.18 -0.60 -5.06
CA GLU A 121 14.34 -0.16 -5.85
C GLU A 121 15.09 -1.40 -6.41
N GLY A 122 14.99 -1.62 -7.72
CA GLY A 122 15.52 -2.80 -8.41
C GLY A 122 14.46 -3.76 -8.96
N ALA A 123 13.17 -3.57 -8.65
CA ALA A 123 12.09 -4.31 -9.31
C ALA A 123 12.00 -3.90 -10.78
N VAL A 124 12.62 -4.70 -11.65
CA VAL A 124 12.55 -4.56 -13.10
C VAL A 124 11.11 -4.86 -13.52
N PRO A 125 10.36 -3.89 -14.08
CA PRO A 125 9.09 -4.20 -14.72
C PRO A 125 9.40 -5.17 -15.85
N ARG A 126 8.98 -6.43 -15.73
CA ARG A 126 9.16 -7.40 -16.80
C ARG A 126 8.24 -7.00 -17.97
N PRO A 127 8.76 -7.00 -19.21
CA PRO A 127 8.05 -6.52 -20.40
C PRO A 127 6.85 -7.39 -20.77
#